data_AF-A0A7V2PE29-F1
#
_entry.id   AF-A0A7V2PE29-F1
#
_cell.length_a   1.000
_cell.length_b   1.000
_cell.length_c   1.000
_cell.angle_alpha   90.00
_cell.angle_beta   90.00
_cell.angle_gamma   90.00
#
_symmetry.space_group_name_H-M   'P 1'
#
loop_
_entity.id
_entity.type
_entity.pdbx_description
1 polymer ?
#
loop_
_entity_poly.entity_id
_entity_poly.type
_entity_poly.pdbx_seq_one_letter_code
_entity_poly.pdbx_strand_id
1 'polypeptide(L)' 'MSSERIKELEKQINELKSQWPAHSVSPAMLQRLDGLEEELEREIRKTSEKQEDP' A
#
# COMPACT_ATOMS: atom_id res chain seq x y z
N MET A 1 -7.85 -8.20 12.20
CA MET A 1 -8.39 -7.11 11.37
C MET A 1 -7.27 -6.28 10.71
N SER A 2 -6.26 -5.75 11.43
CA SER A 2 -5.20 -4.94 10.77
C SER A 2 -4.33 -5.71 9.76
N SER A 3 -4.01 -6.99 10.02
CA SER A 3 -3.25 -7.81 9.07
C SER A 3 -4.01 -8.15 7.78
N GLU A 4 -5.35 -8.16 7.79
CA GLU A 4 -6.14 -8.37 6.56
C GLU A 4 -6.13 -7.12 5.69
N ARG A 5 -6.19 -5.93 6.30
CA ARG A 5 -6.09 -4.66 5.57
C ARG A 5 -4.72 -4.49 4.91
N ILE A 6 -3.64 -4.83 5.62
CA ILE A 6 -2.27 -4.82 5.08
C ILE A 6 -2.17 -5.72 3.84
N LYS A 7 -2.63 -6.97 3.93
CA LYS A 7 -2.61 -7.91 2.80
C LYS A 7 -3.41 -7.43 1.59
N GLU A 8 -4.56 -6.81 1.84
CA GLU A 8 -5.40 -6.25 0.78
C GLU A 8 -4.70 -5.07 0.07
N LEU A 9 -4.05 -4.17 0.82
CA LEU A 9 -3.27 -3.07 0.27
C LEU A 9 -2.06 -3.58 -0.55
N GLU A 10 -1.32 -4.56 -0.04
CA GLU A 10 -0.22 -5.21 -0.77
C GLU A 10 -0.69 -5.88 -2.07
N LYS A 11 -1.87 -6.51 -2.04
CA LYS A 11 -2.48 -7.11 -3.23
C LYS A 11 -2.82 -6.04 -4.27
N GLN A 12 -3.48 -4.97 -3.86
CA GLN A 12 -3.83 -3.85 -4.75
C GLN A 12 -2.59 -3.20 -5.37
N ILE A 13 -1.52 -3.03 -4.59
CA ILE A 13 -0.23 -2.51 -5.09
C ILE A 13 0.36 -3.44 -6.15
N ASN A 14 0.37 -4.75 -5.90
CA ASN A 14 0.91 -5.73 -6.86
C ASN A 14 0.06 -5.82 -8.13
N GLU A 15 -1.26 -5.81 -8.01
CA GLU A 15 -2.16 -5.78 -9.16
C GLU A 15 -1.96 -4.51 -9.99
N LEU A 16 -1.86 -3.36 -9.32
CA LEU A 16 -1.59 -2.07 -9.98
C LEU A 16 -0.24 -2.11 -10.71
N LYS A 17 0.83 -2.56 -10.05
CA LYS A 17 2.17 -2.71 -10.64
C LYS A 17 2.20 -3.74 -11.78
N SER A 18 1.43 -4.82 -11.71
CA SER A 18 1.32 -5.82 -12.77
C SER A 18 0.64 -5.27 -14.03
N GLN A 19 -0.18 -4.23 -13.90
CA GLN A 19 -0.82 -3.55 -15.02
C GLN A 19 0.03 -2.42 -15.59
N TRP A 20 1.24 -2.18 -15.03
CA TRP A 20 2.08 -1.09 -15.50
C TRP A 20 2.65 -1.37 -16.90
N PRO A 21 2.50 -0.41 -17.83
CA PRO A 21 3.14 -0.49 -19.13
C PRO A 21 4.66 -0.30 -18.97
N ALA A 22 5.45 -1.19 -19.60
CA ALA A 22 6.90 -1.29 -19.45
C ALA A 22 7.69 0.02 -19.67
N HIS A 23 7.11 1.00 -20.37
CA HIS A 23 7.80 2.24 -20.74
C HIS A 23 6.99 3.51 -20.50
N SER A 24 5.77 3.45 -19.97
CA SER A 24 4.89 4.64 -19.93
C SER A 24 3.92 4.63 -18.76
N VAL A 25 4.43 4.58 -17.53
CA VAL A 25 3.59 4.72 -16.34
C VAL A 25 3.02 6.14 -16.28
N SER A 26 1.71 6.26 -16.40
CA SER A 26 1.02 7.55 -16.29
C SER A 26 1.13 8.14 -14.88
N PRO A 27 1.20 9.47 -14.74
CA PRO A 27 1.22 10.14 -13.43
C PRO A 27 0.05 9.75 -12.52
N ALA A 28 -1.13 9.48 -13.10
CA ALA A 28 -2.29 9.01 -12.36
C ALA A 28 -2.10 7.60 -11.75
N MET A 29 -1.33 6.72 -12.40
CA MET A 29 -1.01 5.40 -11.84
C MET A 29 0.03 5.50 -10.73
N LEU A 30 1.03 6.38 -10.89
CA LEU A 30 1.99 6.68 -9.82
C LEU A 30 1.29 7.27 -8.60
N GLN A 31 0.44 8.29 -8.80
CA GLN A 31 -0.30 8.91 -7.70
C GLN A 31 -1.22 7.91 -6.98
N ARG A 32 -1.82 6.96 -7.70
CA ARG A 32 -2.57 5.85 -7.08
C ARG A 32 -1.68 4.92 -6.29
N LEU A 33 -0.49 4.58 -6.81
CA LEU A 33 0.47 3.75 -6.11
C LEU A 33 0.93 4.43 -4.82
N ASP A 34 1.36 5.68 -4.90
CA ASP A 34 1.85 6.46 -3.76
C ASP A 34 0.80 6.49 -2.64
N GLY A 35 -0.48 6.67 -2.99
CA GLY A 35 -1.58 6.64 -2.01
C GLY A 35 -1.76 5.27 -1.33
N LEU A 36 -1.65 4.18 -2.09
CA LEU A 36 -1.74 2.82 -1.56
C LEU A 36 -0.53 2.47 -0.67
N GLU A 37 0.67 2.86 -1.09
CA GLU A 37 1.91 2.63 -0.33
C GLU A 37 1.91 3.42 0.98
N GLU A 38 1.46 4.68 0.96
CA GLU A 38 1.33 5.50 2.17
C GLU A 38 0.23 4.97 3.11
N GLU A 39 -0.87 4.44 2.59
CA GLU A 39 -1.89 3.77 3.41
C GLU A 39 -1.37 2.48 4.05
N LEU A 40 -0.60 1.69 3.29
CA LEU A 40 0.06 0.47 3.80
C LEU A 40 1.03 0.80 4.94
N GLU A 41 1.88 1.80 4.75
CA GLU A 41 2.82 2.25 5.77
C GLU A 41 2.11 2.72 7.04
N ARG A 42 1.02 3.50 6.90
CA ARG A 42 0.19 3.92 8.03
C ARG A 42 -0.43 2.73 8.77
N GLU A 43 -0.92 1.72 8.05
CA GLU A 43 -1.55 0.56 8.68
C GLU A 43 -0.53 -0.34 9.38
N ILE A 44 0.65 -0.52 8.78
CA ILE A 44 1.79 -1.21 9.41
C ILE A 44 2.19 -0.47 10.69
N ARG A 45 2.37 0.86 10.60
CA ARG A 45 2.74 1.70 11.73
C ARG A 45 1.71 1.66 12.85
N LYS A 46 0.42 1.74 12.54
CA LYS A 46 -0.66 1.57 13.54
C LYS A 46 -0.65 0.19 14.18
N THR A 47 -0.27 -0.85 13.43
CA THR A 47 -0.19 -2.21 13.94
C THR A 47 1.03 -2.40 14.85
N SER A 48 2.16 -1.75 14.53
CA SER A 48 3.37 -1.77 15.36
C SER A 48 3.29 -0.84 16.57
N GLU A 49 2.72 0.36 16.44
CA GLU A 49 2.56 1.33 17.53
C GLU A 49 1.55 0.85 18.58
N LYS A 50 0.55 0.05 18.21
CA LYS A 50 -0.33 -0.62 19.18
C LYS A 50 0.38 -1.63 20.09
N GLN A 51 1.66 -1.95 19.85
CA GLN A 51 2.48 -2.79 20.73
C GLN A 51 3.43 -1.98 21.65
N GLU A 52 3.47 -0.65 21.54
CA GLU A 52 4.31 0.23 22.39
C GLU A 52 3.46 1.26 23.15
N ASP A 53 2.57 0.79 24.02
CA ASP A 53 1.98 1.61 25.09
C ASP A 53 2.04 0.80 26.41
N PRO A 54 3.08 0.99 27.25
CA PRO A 54 3.18 0.43 28.61
C PRO A 54 2.38 1.23 29.66
#